data_AF-A0A512AT85-F1
#
_entry.id   AF-A0A512AT85-F1
#
_cell.length_a   1.000
_cell.length_b   1.000
_cell.length_c   1.000
_cell.angle_alpha   90.00
_cell.angle_beta   90.00
_cell.angle_gamma   90.00
#
_symmetry.space_group_name_H-M   'P 1'
#
loop_
_entity.id
_entity.type
_entity.pdbx_description
1 polymer ?
#
loop_
_entity_poly.entity_id
_entity_poly.type
_entity_poly.pdbx_seq_one_letter_code
_entity_poly.pdbx_strand_id
1 'polypeptide(L)'
;MLYSDKYNNPQQITIDYKSILARLYKTIAVYETAYPEVAVLKKEINSIYFNIFLSDAHLCHLQKICKLLDKRKDDSSLINLLHEAYCTDLELFKRGASINQNADIYF
;
A
#
# COMPACT_ATOMS: atom_id res chain seq x y z
N MET A 1 13.10 -19.19 4.02
CA MET A 1 13.91 -18.14 3.38
C MET A 1 12.97 -16.99 3.04
N LEU A 2 12.91 -15.99 3.92
CA LEU A 2 12.32 -14.70 3.59
C LEU A 2 13.42 -13.93 2.85
N TYR A 3 13.10 -13.45 1.66
CA TYR A 3 13.93 -12.66 0.74
C TYR A 3 14.74 -13.46 -0.30
N SER A 4 14.33 -13.32 -1.57
CA SER A 4 15.15 -13.56 -2.76
C SER A 4 16.20 -12.44 -2.87
N ASP A 5 17.41 -12.78 -3.33
CA ASP A 5 18.70 -12.04 -3.32
C ASP A 5 18.73 -10.56 -3.82
N LYS A 6 17.59 -9.95 -4.14
CA LYS A 6 17.46 -8.55 -4.57
C LYS A 6 17.25 -7.53 -3.44
N TYR A 7 17.19 -7.97 -2.17
CA TYR A 7 17.11 -7.08 -1.00
C TYR A 7 18.44 -6.40 -0.62
N ASN A 8 19.34 -6.14 -1.59
CA ASN A 8 20.68 -5.61 -1.34
C ASN A 8 20.76 -4.06 -1.28
N ASN A 9 19.65 -3.33 -1.37
CA ASN A 9 19.65 -1.87 -1.25
C ASN A 9 18.55 -1.35 -0.31
N PRO A 10 18.86 -1.07 0.97
CA PRO A 10 17.94 -0.46 1.93
C PRO A 10 17.30 0.86 1.46
N GLN A 11 18.00 1.62 0.61
CA GLN A 11 17.46 2.86 0.04
C GLN A 11 16.34 2.55 -0.95
N GLN A 12 16.51 1.54 -1.80
CA GLN A 12 15.50 1.15 -2.78
C GLN A 12 14.21 0.66 -2.11
N ILE A 13 14.32 -0.13 -1.05
CA ILE A 13 13.16 -0.57 -0.23
C ILE A 13 12.39 0.64 0.28
N THR A 14 13.10 1.66 0.76
CA THR A 14 12.49 2.88 1.27
C THR A 14 11.80 3.69 0.16
N ILE A 15 12.42 3.78 -1.02
CA ILE A 15 11.85 4.46 -2.20
C ILE A 15 10.56 3.76 -2.63
N ASP A 16 10.61 2.44 -2.84
CA ASP A 16 9.45 1.68 -3.31
C ASP A 16 8.30 1.73 -2.30
N TYR A 17 8.59 1.61 -1.01
CA TYR A 17 7.62 1.79 0.06
C TYR A 17 6.94 3.16 -0.01
N LYS A 18 7.71 4.24 -0.15
CA LYS A 18 7.19 5.60 -0.25
C LYS A 18 6.34 5.78 -1.51
N SER A 19 6.75 5.22 -2.64
CA SER A 19 5.99 5.27 -3.89
C SER A 19 4.63 4.59 -3.77
N ILE A 20 4.57 3.40 -3.17
CA ILE A 20 3.31 2.66 -2.96
C ILE A 20 2.35 3.46 -2.07
N LEU A 21 2.84 3.99 -0.94
CA LEU A 21 2.02 4.80 -0.04
C LEU A 21 1.57 6.11 -0.70
N ALA A 22 2.45 6.79 -1.41
CA ALA A 22 2.10 8.03 -2.11
C ALA A 22 0.98 7.79 -3.13
N ARG A 23 1.07 6.71 -3.92
CA ARG A 23 0.03 6.34 -4.89
C ARG A 23 -1.29 6.00 -4.20
N LEU A 24 -1.25 5.24 -3.11
CA LEU A 24 -2.44 4.93 -2.30
C LEU A 24 -3.12 6.21 -1.80
N TYR A 25 -2.38 7.11 -1.15
CA TYR A 25 -2.95 8.33 -0.59
C TYR A 25 -3.45 9.30 -1.66
N LYS A 26 -2.77 9.41 -2.80
CA LYS A 26 -3.25 10.18 -3.95
C LYS A 26 -4.56 9.61 -4.49
N THR A 27 -4.64 8.29 -4.66
CA THR A 27 -5.88 7.61 -5.11
C THR A 27 -7.03 7.88 -4.14
N ILE A 28 -6.79 7.72 -2.83
CA ILE A 28 -7.78 8.03 -1.80
C ILE A 28 -8.22 9.50 -1.87
N ALA A 29 -7.29 10.44 -2.04
CA ALA A 29 -7.59 11.87 -2.09
C ALA A 29 -8.49 12.26 -3.28
N VAL A 30 -8.36 11.56 -4.41
CA VAL A 30 -9.23 11.77 -5.58
C VAL A 30 -10.67 11.38 -5.28
N TYR A 31 -10.89 10.30 -4.53
CA TYR A 31 -12.21 9.72 -4.34
C TYR A 31 -12.88 10.04 -3.00
N GLU A 32 -12.14 10.45 -1.96
CA GLU A 32 -12.68 10.63 -0.60
C GLU A 32 -13.81 11.68 -0.50
N THR A 33 -13.89 12.64 -1.44
CA THR A 33 -14.92 13.67 -1.47
C THR A 33 -16.25 13.17 -2.03
N ALA A 34 -16.20 12.22 -2.98
CA ALA A 34 -17.37 11.66 -3.64
C ALA A 34 -17.85 10.35 -3.00
N TYR A 35 -16.96 9.62 -2.30
CA TYR A 35 -17.21 8.30 -1.74
C TYR A 35 -16.93 8.29 -0.22
N PRO A 36 -17.97 8.39 0.64
CA PRO A 36 -17.80 8.46 2.10
C PRO A 36 -17.06 7.27 2.71
N GLU A 37 -17.22 6.08 2.15
CA GLU A 37 -16.51 4.86 2.57
C GLU A 37 -14.99 4.98 2.37
N VAL A 38 -14.55 5.72 1.34
CA VAL A 38 -13.13 6.00 1.09
C VAL A 38 -12.58 6.99 2.14
N ALA A 39 -13.38 7.96 2.57
CA ALA A 39 -12.99 8.87 3.65
C ALA A 39 -12.85 8.14 5.00
N VAL A 40 -13.70 7.15 5.28
CA VAL A 40 -13.56 6.27 6.44
C VAL A 40 -12.29 5.43 6.32
N LEU A 41 -12.08 4.79 5.16
CA LEU A 41 -10.88 4.00 4.88
C LEU A 41 -9.59 4.79 5.10
N LYS A 42 -9.53 6.07 4.67
CA LYS A 42 -8.38 6.95 4.92
C LYS A 42 -8.07 7.11 6.41
N LYS A 43 -9.09 7.33 7.24
CA LYS A 43 -8.91 7.46 8.70
C LYS A 43 -8.36 6.17 9.31
N GLU A 44 -8.85 5.03 8.86
CA GLU A 44 -8.39 3.73 9.35
C GLU A 44 -6.95 3.43 8.92
N ILE A 45 -6.59 3.69 7.66
CA ILE A 45 -5.22 3.58 7.18
C ILE A 45 -4.27 4.45 8.02
N ASN A 46 -4.65 5.71 8.27
CA ASN A 46 -3.85 6.64 9.08
C ASN A 46 -3.66 6.19 10.54
N SER A 47 -4.56 5.33 11.06
CA SER A 47 -4.46 4.77 12.42
C SER A 47 -3.53 3.55 12.50
N ILE A 48 -3.07 3.02 11.36
CA ILE A 48 -2.16 1.88 11.35
C ILE A 48 -0.77 2.35 11.81
N TYR A 49 -0.35 1.83 12.97
CA TYR A 49 0.95 2.14 13.54
C TYR A 49 2.12 1.59 12.70
N PHE A 50 3.05 2.48 12.36
CA PHE A 50 4.34 2.16 11.76
C PHE A 50 5.44 2.08 12.83
N ASN A 51 5.96 0.87 13.07
CA ASN A 51 7.05 0.65 14.03
C ASN A 51 8.40 0.60 13.32
N ILE A 52 9.18 1.68 13.37
CA ILE A 52 10.48 1.81 12.71
C ILE A 52 11.56 0.86 13.25
N PHE A 53 11.37 0.28 14.44
CA PHE A 53 12.35 -0.60 15.09
C PHE A 53 12.30 -2.05 14.60
N LEU A 54 11.34 -2.40 13.72
CA LEU A 54 11.26 -3.74 13.13
C LEU A 54 12.15 -3.80 11.87
N SER A 55 12.93 -4.87 11.72
CA SER A 55 13.75 -5.13 10.52
C SER A 55 12.91 -5.08 9.22
N ASP A 56 11.65 -5.49 9.31
CA ASP A 56 10.70 -5.56 8.21
C ASP A 56 9.55 -4.55 8.33
N ALA A 57 9.80 -3.40 8.99
CA ALA A 57 8.78 -2.39 9.30
C ALA A 57 7.94 -1.99 8.07
N HIS A 58 8.60 -1.75 6.92
CA HIS A 58 7.93 -1.38 5.67
C HIS A 58 6.99 -2.48 5.16
N LEU A 59 7.47 -3.73 5.06
CA LEU A 59 6.66 -4.86 4.60
C LEU A 59 5.47 -5.10 5.54
N CYS A 60 5.72 -5.11 6.85
CA CYS A 60 4.68 -5.30 7.85
C CYS A 60 3.60 -4.22 7.76
N HIS A 61 3.99 -2.96 7.56
CA HIS A 61 3.05 -1.86 7.40
C HIS A 61 2.20 -2.01 6.14
N LEU A 62 2.84 -2.31 4.99
CA LEU A 62 2.11 -2.50 3.74
C LEU A 62 1.13 -3.68 3.83
N GLN A 63 1.51 -4.78 4.50
CA GLN A 63 0.64 -5.93 4.73
C GLN A 63 -0.57 -5.59 5.61
N LYS A 64 -0.39 -4.78 6.67
CA LYS A 64 -1.50 -4.33 7.51
C LYS A 64 -2.53 -3.52 6.72
N ILE A 65 -2.06 -2.66 5.81
CA ILE A 65 -2.94 -1.88 4.92
C ILE A 65 -3.68 -2.82 3.93
N CYS A 66 -2.99 -3.76 3.27
CA CYS A 66 -3.64 -4.72 2.36
C CYS A 66 -4.71 -5.55 3.11
N LYS A 67 -4.44 -5.97 4.35
CA LYS A 67 -5.43 -6.67 5.19
C LYS A 67 -6.63 -5.80 5.58
N LEU A 68 -6.43 -4.49 5.77
CA LEU A 68 -7.53 -3.56 6.02
C LEU A 68 -8.40 -3.41 4.76
N LEU A 69 -7.77 -3.25 3.60
CA LEU A 69 -8.45 -3.17 2.31
C LEU A 69 -9.25 -4.44 2.01
N ASP A 70 -8.69 -5.62 2.29
CA ASP A 70 -9.39 -6.91 2.12
C ASP A 70 -10.66 -7.01 2.97
N LYS A 71 -10.63 -6.51 4.21
CA LYS A 71 -11.81 -6.48 5.10
C LYS A 71 -12.90 -5.53 4.62
N ARG A 72 -12.53 -4.52 3.83
CA ARG A 72 -13.38 -3.42 3.37
C ARG A 72 -13.79 -3.57 1.91
N LYS A 73 -13.25 -4.56 1.17
CA LYS A 73 -13.45 -4.68 -0.28
C LYS A 73 -14.92 -4.86 -0.69
N ASP A 74 -15.72 -5.42 0.19
CA ASP A 74 -17.15 -5.64 -0.05
C ASP A 74 -17.99 -4.38 0.26
N ASP A 75 -17.39 -3.33 0.85
CA ASP A 75 -18.07 -2.05 1.11
C ASP A 75 -18.37 -1.31 -0.21
N SER A 76 -17.49 -1.40 -1.21
CA SER A 76 -17.74 -0.87 -2.55
C SER A 76 -16.80 -1.45 -3.62
N SER A 77 -17.25 -1.44 -4.89
CA SER A 77 -16.43 -1.85 -6.04
C SER A 77 -15.14 -1.04 -6.15
N LEU A 78 -15.17 0.23 -5.74
CA LEU A 78 -14.01 1.11 -5.70
C LEU A 78 -12.96 0.62 -4.69
N ILE A 79 -13.38 0.21 -3.49
CA ILE A 79 -12.46 -0.34 -2.49
C ILE A 79 -11.92 -1.71 -2.94
N ASN A 80 -12.73 -2.54 -3.61
CA ASN A 80 -12.23 -3.79 -4.20
C ASN A 80 -11.14 -3.55 -5.25
N LEU A 81 -11.35 -2.60 -6.17
CA LEU A 81 -10.32 -2.22 -7.16
C LEU A 81 -9.05 -1.69 -6.48
N LEU A 82 -9.21 -0.87 -5.44
CA LEU A 82 -8.07 -0.36 -4.67
C LEU A 82 -7.32 -1.50 -3.96
N HIS A 83 -8.03 -2.47 -3.39
CA HIS A 83 -7.45 -3.66 -2.78
C HIS A 83 -6.62 -4.47 -3.77
N GLU A 84 -7.19 -4.80 -4.93
CA GLU A 84 -6.50 -5.57 -5.98
C GLU A 84 -5.23 -4.87 -6.48
N ALA A 85 -5.33 -3.56 -6.77
CA ALA A 85 -4.20 -2.77 -7.25
C ALA A 85 -3.10 -2.62 -6.19
N TYR A 86 -3.49 -2.32 -4.94
CA TYR A 86 -2.55 -2.18 -3.83
C TYR A 86 -1.84 -3.50 -3.48
N CYS A 87 -2.58 -4.61 -3.44
CA CYS A 87 -1.98 -5.91 -3.11
C CYS A 87 -1.10 -6.43 -4.26
N THR A 88 -1.33 -6.01 -5.50
CA THR A 88 -0.38 -6.23 -6.62
C THR A 88 0.95 -5.54 -6.35
N ASP A 89 0.94 -4.26 -5.96
CA ASP A 89 2.15 -3.52 -5.57
C ASP A 89 2.87 -4.17 -4.37
N LEU A 90 2.11 -4.67 -3.39
CA LEU A 90 2.67 -5.42 -2.25
C LEU A 90 3.38 -6.71 -2.70
N GLU A 91 2.81 -7.46 -3.64
CA GLU A 91 3.45 -8.67 -4.17
C GLU A 91 4.73 -8.35 -4.95
N LEU A 92 4.74 -7.25 -5.71
CA LEU A 92 5.96 -6.75 -6.37
C LEU A 92 7.02 -6.36 -5.33
N PHE A 93 6.62 -5.65 -4.28
CA PHE A 93 7.49 -5.23 -3.19
C PHE A 93 8.14 -6.44 -2.49
N LYS A 94 7.36 -7.48 -2.13
CA LYS A 94 7.86 -8.72 -1.52
C LYS A 94 8.93 -9.42 -2.36
N ARG A 95 8.81 -9.33 -3.69
CA ARG A 95 9.73 -9.97 -4.65
C ARG A 95 10.94 -9.12 -4.98
N GLY A 96 11.01 -7.87 -4.50
CA GLY A 96 12.01 -6.90 -4.96
C GLY A 96 11.91 -6.63 -6.46
N ALA A 97 10.70 -6.69 -7.01
CA ALA A 97 10.42 -6.37 -8.40
C ALA A 97 10.20 -4.86 -8.58
N SER A 98 10.31 -4.36 -9.82
CA SER A 98 10.17 -2.94 -10.11
C SER A 98 8.75 -2.45 -9.79
N ILE A 99 8.64 -1.49 -8.88
CA ILE A 99 7.41 -0.70 -8.67
C ILE A 99 7.39 0.42 -9.71
N ASN A 100 6.23 0.69 -10.33
CA ASN A 100 6.09 1.80 -11.27
C ASN A 100 6.10 3.15 -10.54
N GLN A 101 7.27 3.77 -10.41
CA GLN A 101 7.40 5.04 -9.67
C GLN A 101 6.70 6.23 -10.33
N ASN A 102 6.29 6.12 -11.60
CA ASN A 102 5.64 7.18 -12.36
C ASN A 102 4.11 7.15 -12.31
N ALA A 103 3.52 6.09 -11.73
CA ALA A 103 2.07 6.02 -11.56
C ALA A 103 1.63 6.86 -10.35
N ASP A 104 0.86 7.91 -10.62
CA ASP A 104 0.38 8.87 -9.61
C ASP A 104 -0.81 8.35 -8.80
N ILE A 105 -1.73 7.62 -9.44
CA ILE A 105 -2.89 6.96 -8.83
C ILE A 105 -3.04 5.54 -9.40
N TYR A 106 -3.87 4.70 -8.80
CA TYR A 106 -4.08 3.33 -9.28
C TYR A 106 -4.97 3.22 -10.53
N PHE A 107 -5.94 4.13 -10.68
CA PHE A 107 -6.88 4.22 -11.79
C PHE A 107 -7.59 5.58 -11.76
#